data_AF-A0A4Q2J9T7-F1
#
_entry.id   AF-A0A4Q2J9T7-F1
#
_cell.length_a   1.000
_cell.length_b   1.000
_cell.length_c   1.000
_cell.angle_alpha   90.00
_cell.angle_beta   90.00
_cell.angle_gamma   90.00
#
_symmetry.space_group_name_H-M   'P 1'
#
loop_
_entity.id
_entity.type
_entity.pdbx_description
1 polymer ?
#
loop_
_entity_poly.entity_id
_entity_poly.type
_entity_poly.pdbx_seq_one_letter_code
_entity_poly.pdbx_strand_id
1 'polypeptide(L)' 'MTCASCAMRIEKKLNRLDGVTATVNYATEKARVSAPVGVDDPELIATVEAAGYRAQLPPAPAGAGTGEAA' A
#
# COMPACT_ATOMS: atom_id res chain seq x y z
N MET A 1 -2.02 -12.82 -6.18
CA MET A 1 -2.21 -13.02 -4.73
C MET A 1 -3.33 -14.04 -4.53
N THR A 2 -3.03 -15.32 -4.28
CA THR A 2 -4.04 -16.40 -4.40
C THR A 2 -4.63 -16.92 -3.09
N CYS A 3 -4.27 -16.35 -1.93
CA CYS A 3 -4.68 -16.89 -0.64
C CYS A 3 -5.02 -15.83 0.42
N ALA A 4 -6.03 -16.09 1.26
CA ALA A 4 -6.39 -15.22 2.37
C ALA A 4 -5.23 -15.01 3.36
N SER A 5 -4.44 -16.06 3.62
CA SER A 5 -3.24 -15.98 4.47
C SER A 5 -2.16 -15.04 3.91
N CYS A 6 -2.09 -14.94 2.59
CA CYS A 6 -1.18 -14.05 1.88
C CYS A 6 -1.60 -12.60 2.16
N ALA A 7 -2.90 -12.32 2.13
CA ALA A 7 -3.46 -10.98 2.39
C ALA A 7 -3.21 -10.55 3.83
N MET A 8 -3.49 -11.44 4.79
CA MET A 8 -3.20 -11.17 6.19
C MET A 8 -1.71 -10.89 6.45
N ARG A 9 -0.79 -11.56 5.74
CA ARG A 9 0.65 -11.31 5.89
C ARG A 9 1.04 -9.90 5.43
N ILE A 10 0.53 -9.45 4.29
CA ILE A 10 0.80 -8.09 3.78
C ILE A 10 0.16 -7.05 4.71
N GLU A 11 -1.12 -7.24 5.04
CA GLU A 11 -1.88 -6.36 5.91
C GLU A 11 -1.20 -6.16 7.27
N LYS A 12 -0.75 -7.25 7.90
CA LYS A 12 -0.04 -7.20 9.18
C LYS A 12 1.31 -6.51 9.10
N LYS A 13 1.97 -6.50 7.93
CA LYS A 13 3.24 -5.78 7.74
C LYS A 13 3.02 -4.28 7.56
N LEU A 14 2.03 -3.90 6.76
CA LEU A 14 1.68 -2.49 6.55
C LEU A 14 1.16 -1.83 7.83
N ASN A 15 0.30 -2.52 8.59
CA ASN A 15 -0.22 -2.01 9.88
C ASN A 15 0.83 -1.95 11.02
N ARG A 16 2.09 -2.35 10.77
CA ARG A 16 3.20 -2.15 11.72
C ARG A 16 3.89 -0.80 11.55
N LEU A 17 3.66 -0.13 10.43
CA LEU A 17 4.17 1.23 10.21
C LEU A 17 3.37 2.20 11.08
N ASP A 18 4.05 3.18 11.66
CA ASP A 18 3.45 4.13 12.59
C ASP A 18 2.33 4.95 11.92
N GLY A 19 1.13 4.90 12.51
CA GLY A 19 -0.04 5.60 12.00
C GLY A 19 -0.65 5.02 10.72
N VAL A 20 -0.11 3.93 10.17
CA VAL A 20 -0.64 3.32 8.96
C VAL A 20 -1.78 2.37 9.29
N THR A 21 -2.91 2.55 8.60
CA THR A 21 -4.03 1.61 8.59
C THR A 21 -4.15 1.01 7.20
N ALA A 22 -3.98 -0.30 7.08
CA ALA A 22 -4.05 -1.03 5.82
C ALA A 22 -5.10 -2.14 5.88
N THR A 23 -5.78 -2.36 4.75
CA THR A 23 -6.68 -3.49 4.55
C THR A 23 -6.41 -4.12 3.18
N VAL A 24 -6.33 -5.44 3.11
CA VAL A 24 -5.99 -6.14 1.86
C VAL A 24 -7.12 -7.08 1.43
N ASN A 25 -7.58 -6.91 0.19
CA ASN A 25 -8.57 -7.80 -0.40
C ASN A 25 -7.89 -8.80 -1.35
N TYR A 26 -7.78 -10.06 -0.92
CA TYR A 26 -7.14 -11.12 -1.70
C TYR A 26 -7.88 -11.45 -3.01
N ALA A 27 -9.20 -11.29 -3.06
CA ALA A 27 -10.00 -11.61 -4.24
C ALA A 27 -9.81 -10.57 -5.37
N THR A 28 -9.49 -9.34 -5.01
CA THR A 28 -9.25 -8.24 -5.97
C THR A 28 -7.78 -7.88 -6.13
N GLU A 29 -6.90 -8.48 -5.31
CA GLU A 29 -5.47 -8.20 -5.26
C GLU A 29 -5.15 -6.73 -4.95
N LYS A 30 -6.06 -6.03 -4.27
CA LYS A 30 -5.95 -4.61 -3.93
C LYS A 30 -5.73 -4.42 -2.44
N ALA A 31 -4.75 -3.59 -2.11
CA ALA A 31 -4.55 -3.05 -0.77
C ALA A 31 -5.11 -1.62 -0.74
N ARG A 32 -5.87 -1.30 0.31
CA ARG A 32 -6.24 0.07 0.65
C ARG A 32 -5.43 0.47 1.87
N VAL A 33 -4.70 1.57 1.76
CA VAL A 33 -3.81 2.06 2.81
C VAL A 33 -4.18 3.52 3.11
N SER A 34 -4.29 3.83 4.39
CA SER A 34 -4.40 5.17 4.92
C SER A 34 -3.15 5.41 5.76
N ALA A 35 -2.33 6.38 5.36
CA ALA A 35 -1.06 6.68 6.01
C ALA A 35 -1.00 8.17 6.40
N PRO A 36 -0.30 8.53 7.49
CA PRO A 36 -0.14 9.92 7.89
C PRO A 36 0.81 10.67 6.95
N VAL A 37 0.80 12.01 7.02
CA VAL A 37 1.77 12.83 6.28
C VAL A 37 3.18 12.50 6.80
N GLY A 38 4.03 11.97 5.92
CA GLY A 38 5.39 11.51 6.27
C GLY A 38 5.66 10.03 5.99
N VAL A 39 4.65 9.22 5.64
CA VAL A 39 4.85 7.89 5.07
C VAL A 39 4.69 7.99 3.56
N ASP A 40 5.76 7.69 2.84
CA ASP A 40 5.79 7.79 1.39
C ASP A 40 5.32 6.49 0.73
N ASP A 41 4.69 6.62 -0.44
CA ASP A 41 4.30 5.50 -1.30
C ASP A 41 5.41 4.45 -1.53
N PRO A 42 6.68 4.82 -1.84
CA PRO A 42 7.78 3.86 -1.95
C PRO A 42 8.03 3.06 -0.67
N GLU A 43 7.81 3.62 0.53
CA GLU A 43 7.97 2.89 1.79
C GLU A 43 6.88 1.81 1.95
N LEU A 44 5.64 2.15 1.57
CA LEU A 44 4.53 1.19 1.54
C LEU A 44 4.83 0.04 0.56
N ILE A 45 5.33 0.36 -0.64
CA ILE A 45 5.73 -0.65 -1.63
C ILE A 45 6.85 -1.52 -1.09
N ALA A 46 7.92 -0.92 -0.55
CA ALA A 46 9.05 -1.65 0.02
C ALA A 46 8.62 -2.60 1.15
N THR A 47 7.62 -2.20 1.95
CA THR A 47 7.04 -3.04 3.00
C THR A 47 6.32 -4.27 2.43
N VAL A 48 5.63 -4.11 1.30
CA VAL A 48 5.01 -5.24 0.57
C VAL A 48 6.09 -6.14 -0.07
N GLU A 49 7.15 -5.56 -0.63
CA GLU A 49 8.28 -6.30 -1.19
C GLU A 49 9.03 -7.11 -0.15
N ALA A 50 9.25 -6.53 1.03
CA ALA A 50 9.80 -7.24 2.17
C ALA A 50 8.89 -8.41 2.61
N ALA A 51 7.59 -8.38 2.32
CA ALA A 51 6.67 -9.50 2.55
C ALA A 51 6.78 -10.62 1.48
N GLY A 52 7.55 -10.39 0.41
CA GLY A 52 7.77 -11.32 -0.69
C GLY A 52 6.83 -11.10 -1.88
N TYR A 53 6.22 -9.92 -2.00
CA TYR A 53 5.23 -9.61 -3.04
C TYR A 53 5.58 -8.31 -3.76
N ARG A 54 5.21 -8.18 -5.03
CA ARG A 54 5.31 -6.89 -5.72
C ARG A 54 4.04 -6.08 -5.53
N ALA A 55 4.19 -4.77 -5.35
CA ALA A 55 3.09 -3.82 -5.33
C ALA A 55 3.35 -2.70 -6.32
N GLN A 56 2.28 -2.15 -6.88
CA GLN A 56 2.34 -0.96 -7.72
C GLN A 56 1.20 -0.04 -7.32
N LEU A 57 1.48 1.27 -7.35
CA LEU A 57 0.42 2.25 -7.16
C LEU A 57 -0.63 2.10 -8.27
N PRO A 58 -1.93 2.19 -7.93
CA PRO A 58 -2.93 2.34 -8.95
C PRO A 58 -2.65 3.62 -9.74
N PRO A 59 -3.02 3.68 -11.04
CA PRO A 59 -2.94 4.92 -11.78
C PRO A 59 -3.69 5.99 -10.99
N ALA A 60 -3.05 7.14 -10.77
CA ALA A 60 -3.67 8.25 -10.07
C ALA A 60 -5.03 8.53 -10.72
N PRO A 61 -6.12 8.68 -9.94
CA PRO A 61 -7.37 9.14 -10.52
C PRO A 61 -7.07 10.48 -11.19
N ALA A 62 -7.25 10.56 -12.51
CA ALA A 62 -6.98 11.75 -13.30
C ALA A 62 -7.71 12.94 -12.64
N GLY A 63 -6.98 13.78 -11.90
CA GLY A 63 -7.59 14.81 -11.05
C GLY A 63 -6.81 15.21 -9.79
N ALA A 64 -5.80 14.46 -9.35
CA ALA A 64 -4.88 14.95 -8.31
C ALA A 64 -3.76 15.77 -8.96
N GLY A 65 -4.04 17.06 -9.15
CA GLY A 65 -3.13 18.03 -9.75
C GLY A 65 -1.78 18.07 -9.04
N THR A 66 -0.75 17.84 -9.84
CA THR A 66 0.60 18.39 -9.73
C THR A 66 0.63 19.74 -9.01
N GLY A 67 1.04 19.74 -7.75
CA GLY A 67 1.70 20.88 -7.13
C GLY A 67 3.19 20.84 -7.51
N GLU A 68 3.49 21.07 -8.79
CA GLU A 68 4.85 21.34 -9.25
C GLU A 68 5.07 22.84 -9.12
N ALA A 69 5.77 23.21 -8.06
CA ALA A 69 6.37 24.52 -7.90
C ALA A 69 7.81 24.44 -8.42
N ALA A 70 8.06 25.04 -9.58
CA ALA A 70 9.25 25.84 -9.93
C ALA A 70 9.18 26.27 -11.40
#